data_AF-A0A946H8F1-F1
#
_entry.id   AF-A0A946H8F1-F1
#
_cell.length_a   1.000
_cell.length_b   1.000
_cell.length_c   1.000
_cell.angle_alpha   90.00
_cell.angle_beta   90.00
_cell.angle_gamma   90.00
#
_symmetry.space_group_name_H-M   'P 1'
#
loop_
_entity.id
_entity.type
_entity.pdbx_description
1 polymer ?
#
loop_
_entity_poly.entity_id
_entity_poly.type
_entity_poly.pdbx_seq_one_letter_code
_entity_poly.pdbx_strand_id
1 'polypeptide(L)'
;MKIIHKYFPELSERQCNQFMQLKTLFVEWNAQINVISRKDIDNFYERHVLHALSISKMLEFKSGTSILDVGTGGGLPGIPLAILFPECQFHLVDSIGKKIKVVNEITTALGLTNVAATHCRAEQVRDKYDFVVSRAVTRMSKFLPLVQHSIKQKNRNVLPNGVLYLKGGDLQQEMQEINADYDLLELHTIFDEEFFETKKVVYVRINLR
;
A
#
# COMPACT_ATOMS: atom_id res chain seq x y z
N MET A 1 -15.24 7.62 7.73
CA MET A 1 -15.87 7.24 6.45
C MET A 1 -16.25 8.39 5.54
N LYS A 2 -16.77 9.54 6.01
CA LYS A 2 -17.15 10.67 5.12
C LYS A 2 -16.08 11.03 4.08
N ILE A 3 -14.83 11.17 4.51
CA ILE A 3 -13.71 11.50 3.60
C ILE A 3 -13.42 10.40 2.55
N ILE A 4 -13.59 9.11 2.91
CA ILE A 4 -13.40 8.02 1.94
C ILE A 4 -14.52 8.05 0.90
N HIS A 5 -15.77 8.20 1.34
CA HIS A 5 -16.93 8.25 0.44
C HIS A 5 -16.91 9.47 -0.49
N LYS A 6 -16.29 10.59 -0.09
CA LYS A 6 -16.08 11.76 -0.95
C LYS A 6 -15.33 11.40 -2.24
N TYR A 7 -14.32 10.53 -2.16
CA TYR A 7 -13.43 10.20 -3.28
C TYR A 7 -13.67 8.80 -3.88
N PHE A 8 -14.45 7.97 -3.19
CA PHE A 8 -14.82 6.62 -3.57
C PHE A 8 -16.33 6.41 -3.30
N PRO A 9 -17.21 7.09 -4.04
CA PRO A 9 -18.66 6.99 -3.84
C PRO A 9 -19.23 5.61 -4.23
N GLU A 10 -18.54 4.88 -5.11
CA GLU A 10 -18.95 3.58 -5.64
C GLU A 10 -18.57 2.39 -4.74
N LEU A 11 -18.12 2.63 -3.50
CA LEU A 11 -17.79 1.54 -2.58
C LEU A 11 -19.04 0.73 -2.24
N SER A 12 -18.94 -0.59 -2.37
CA SER A 12 -20.01 -1.49 -1.92
C SER A 12 -20.26 -1.36 -0.41
N GLU A 13 -21.45 -1.77 0.02
CA GLU A 13 -21.80 -1.83 1.45
C GLU A 13 -20.80 -2.68 2.24
N ARG A 14 -20.36 -3.81 1.66
CA ARG A 14 -19.33 -4.68 2.25
C ARG A 14 -18.03 -3.93 2.49
N GLN A 15 -17.53 -3.20 1.49
CA GLN A 15 -16.28 -2.43 1.61
C GLN A 15 -16.42 -1.31 2.64
N CYS A 16 -17.56 -0.61 2.65
CA CYS A 16 -17.86 0.41 3.64
C CYS A 16 -17.81 -0.18 5.07
N ASN A 17 -18.45 -1.33 5.29
CA ASN A 17 -18.44 -2.03 6.56
C ASN A 17 -17.02 -2.47 6.96
N GLN A 18 -16.24 -3.01 6.02
CA GLN A 18 -14.85 -3.39 6.27
C GLN A 18 -13.98 -2.18 6.65
N PHE A 19 -14.12 -1.03 6.00
CA PHE A 19 -13.37 0.18 6.38
C PHE A 19 -13.78 0.74 7.75
N MET A 20 -15.07 0.65 8.11
CA MET A 20 -15.53 1.04 9.44
C MET A 20 -14.95 0.13 10.52
N GLN A 21 -15.00 -1.18 10.32
CA GLN A 21 -14.38 -2.17 11.22
C GLN A 21 -12.85 -2.00 11.29
N LEU A 22 -12.20 -1.72 10.15
CA LEU A 22 -10.76 -1.48 10.08
C LEU A 22 -10.32 -0.38 11.04
N LYS A 23 -11.05 0.74 11.15
CA LYS A 23 -10.72 1.80 12.11
C LYS A 23 -10.78 1.29 13.55
N THR A 24 -11.84 0.58 13.91
CA THR A 24 -12.01 0.03 15.27
C THR A 24 -10.85 -0.92 15.62
N LEU A 25 -10.54 -1.86 14.73
CA LEU A 25 -9.45 -2.81 14.91
C LEU A 25 -8.08 -2.10 15.03
N PHE A 26 -7.83 -1.07 14.22
CA PHE A 26 -6.59 -0.29 14.33
C PHE A 26 -6.49 0.45 15.66
N VAL A 27 -7.58 1.00 16.19
CA VAL A 27 -7.58 1.65 17.53
C VAL A 27 -7.20 0.64 18.61
N GLU A 28 -7.83 -0.54 18.60
CA GLU A 28 -7.58 -1.60 19.58
C GLU A 28 -6.14 -2.14 19.51
N TRP A 29 -5.66 -2.48 18.32
CA TRP A 29 -4.32 -3.03 18.14
C TRP A 29 -3.22 -1.98 18.36
N ASN A 30 -3.49 -0.71 18.04
CA ASN A 30 -2.51 0.34 18.28
C ASN A 30 -2.27 0.60 19.77
N ALA A 31 -3.28 0.37 20.63
CA ALA A 31 -3.12 0.42 22.08
C ALA A 31 -2.16 -0.67 22.62
N GLN A 32 -1.99 -1.77 21.88
CA GLN A 32 -1.16 -2.91 22.29
C GLN A 32 0.24 -2.90 21.63
N ILE A 33 0.32 -2.68 20.31
CA ILE A 33 1.53 -2.98 19.52
C ILE A 33 2.13 -1.75 18.82
N ASN A 34 1.51 -0.57 18.91
CA ASN A 34 1.92 0.68 18.23
C ASN A 34 2.22 0.43 16.73
N VAL A 35 1.16 0.19 15.95
CA VAL A 35 1.25 -0.07 14.50
C VAL A 35 1.27 1.21 13.66
N ILE A 36 0.73 2.30 14.19
CA ILE A 36 0.78 3.66 13.63
C ILE A 36 1.09 4.68 14.72
N SER A 37 1.47 5.89 14.32
CA SER A 37 1.69 6.99 15.26
C SER A 37 0.39 7.29 16.03
N ARG A 38 0.48 7.49 17.35
CA ARG A 38 -0.67 7.84 18.19
C ARG A 38 -1.35 9.14 17.72
N LYS A 39 -0.57 10.08 17.17
CA LYS A 39 -1.07 11.36 16.64
C LYS A 39 -1.93 11.18 15.37
N ASP A 40 -1.81 10.04 14.70
CA ASP A 40 -2.50 9.78 13.42
C ASP A 40 -3.75 8.91 13.57
N ILE A 41 -4.04 8.39 14.78
CA ILE A 41 -5.25 7.58 15.05
C ILE A 41 -6.53 8.37 14.77
N ASP A 42 -6.59 9.63 15.18
CA ASP A 42 -7.76 10.49 14.94
C ASP A 42 -7.97 10.76 13.45
N ASN A 43 -6.87 10.85 12.71
CA ASN A 43 -6.83 11.09 11.26
C ASN A 43 -6.67 9.80 10.45
N PHE A 44 -7.02 8.63 11.02
CA PHE A 44 -6.79 7.32 10.42
C PHE A 44 -7.32 7.21 8.98
N TYR A 45 -8.54 7.69 8.74
CA TYR A 45 -9.13 7.61 7.40
C TYR A 45 -8.36 8.46 6.38
N GLU A 46 -7.95 9.68 6.72
CA GLU A 46 -7.24 10.57 5.81
C GLU A 46 -5.79 10.12 5.59
N ARG A 47 -5.03 9.98 6.68
CA ARG A 47 -3.58 9.79 6.61
C ARG A 47 -3.14 8.37 6.29
N HIS A 48 -4.04 7.40 6.46
CA HIS A 48 -3.72 5.99 6.26
C HIS A 48 -4.60 5.31 5.24
N VAL A 49 -5.92 5.38 5.38
CA VAL A 49 -6.82 4.69 4.44
C VAL A 49 -6.81 5.41 3.09
N LEU A 50 -7.18 6.68 3.04
CA LEU A 50 -7.26 7.46 1.80
C LEU A 50 -5.89 7.54 1.10
N HIS A 51 -4.83 7.73 1.88
CA HIS A 51 -3.47 7.69 1.34
C HIS A 51 -3.07 6.31 0.80
N ALA A 52 -3.56 5.19 1.35
CA ALA A 52 -3.35 3.88 0.75
C ALA A 52 -4.14 3.73 -0.56
N LEU A 53 -5.41 4.14 -0.55
CA LEU A 53 -6.28 4.05 -1.71
C LEU A 53 -5.85 4.98 -2.86
N SER A 54 -5.03 6.00 -2.61
CA SER A 54 -4.51 6.87 -3.66
C SER A 54 -3.72 6.13 -4.74
N ILE A 55 -3.15 4.96 -4.42
CA ILE A 55 -2.52 4.07 -5.42
C ILE A 55 -3.52 3.73 -6.54
N SER A 56 -4.81 3.57 -6.23
CA SER A 56 -5.83 3.26 -7.23
C SER A 56 -6.06 4.39 -8.23
N LYS A 57 -5.66 5.63 -7.88
CA LYS A 57 -5.78 6.80 -8.76
C LYS A 57 -4.64 6.85 -9.78
N MET A 58 -3.54 6.15 -9.52
CA MET A 58 -2.46 5.92 -10.47
C MET A 58 -2.74 4.69 -11.34
N LEU A 59 -3.23 3.62 -10.72
CA LEU A 59 -3.50 2.36 -11.40
C LEU A 59 -4.66 1.61 -10.76
N GLU A 60 -5.69 1.33 -11.54
CA GLU A 60 -6.70 0.32 -11.20
C GLU A 60 -6.18 -1.07 -11.56
N PHE A 61 -6.02 -1.93 -10.55
CA PHE A 61 -5.51 -3.28 -10.78
C PHE A 61 -6.56 -4.16 -11.47
N LYS A 62 -6.12 -4.89 -12.49
CA LYS A 62 -6.93 -5.92 -13.14
C LYS A 62 -7.16 -7.10 -12.20
N SER A 63 -8.34 -7.70 -12.27
CA SER A 63 -8.66 -8.96 -11.59
C SER A 63 -7.54 -10.02 -11.74
N GLY A 64 -7.19 -10.68 -10.63
CA GLY A 64 -6.11 -11.65 -10.56
C GLY A 64 -4.69 -11.05 -10.56
N THR A 65 -4.55 -9.74 -10.41
CA THR A 65 -3.25 -9.11 -10.16
C THR A 65 -2.75 -9.54 -8.78
N SER A 66 -1.46 -9.87 -8.70
CA SER A 66 -0.78 -10.21 -7.45
C SER A 66 0.12 -9.06 -7.03
N ILE A 67 0.01 -8.65 -5.77
CA ILE A 67 0.67 -7.48 -5.21
C ILE A 67 1.45 -7.88 -3.96
N LEU A 68 2.72 -7.47 -3.88
CA LEU A 68 3.54 -7.59 -2.68
C LEU A 68 3.57 -6.25 -1.95
N ASP A 69 3.19 -6.20 -0.68
CA ASP A 69 3.36 -5.03 0.19
C ASP A 69 4.60 -5.21 1.09
N VAL A 70 5.66 -4.47 0.81
CA VAL A 70 6.94 -4.58 1.52
C VAL A 70 7.05 -3.54 2.62
N GLY A 71 7.28 -4.02 3.84
CA GLY A 71 7.32 -3.17 5.02
C GLY A 71 5.92 -2.72 5.42
N THR A 72 4.93 -3.61 5.27
CA THR A 72 3.50 -3.35 5.45
C THR A 72 3.15 -2.79 6.83
N GLY A 73 4.00 -3.01 7.84
CA GLY A 73 3.75 -2.57 9.20
C GLY A 73 2.47 -3.21 9.74
N GLY A 74 1.50 -2.38 10.16
CA GLY A 74 0.18 -2.84 10.59
C GLY A 74 -0.76 -3.26 9.45
N GLY A 75 -0.27 -3.40 8.21
CA GLY A 75 -1.09 -3.75 7.05
C GLY A 75 -1.38 -2.56 6.12
N LEU A 76 -0.52 -1.55 6.09
CA LEU A 76 -0.73 -0.33 5.31
C LEU A 76 0.43 -0.14 4.31
N PRO A 77 0.16 -0.02 2.99
CA PRO A 77 -1.14 0.17 2.35
C PRO A 77 -1.93 -1.11 2.00
N GLY A 78 -1.38 -2.31 2.25
CA GLY A 78 -1.91 -3.58 1.75
C GLY A 78 -3.37 -3.90 2.11
N ILE A 79 -3.79 -3.74 3.37
CA ILE A 79 -5.16 -4.09 3.81
C ILE A 79 -6.21 -3.16 3.17
N PRO A 80 -6.07 -1.82 3.19
CA PRO A 80 -6.99 -0.95 2.45
C PRO A 80 -7.12 -1.31 0.97
N LEU A 81 -6.00 -1.63 0.31
CA LEU A 81 -6.01 -2.05 -1.09
C LEU A 81 -6.70 -3.40 -1.29
N ALA A 82 -6.51 -4.36 -0.37
CA ALA A 82 -7.18 -5.65 -0.43
C ALA A 82 -8.70 -5.54 -0.29
N ILE A 83 -9.19 -4.58 0.51
CA ILE A 83 -10.61 -4.23 0.60
C ILE A 83 -11.10 -3.62 -0.72
N LEU A 84 -10.33 -2.68 -1.31
CA LEU A 84 -10.71 -2.00 -2.55
C LEU A 84 -10.71 -2.95 -3.77
N PHE A 85 -9.77 -3.90 -3.81
CA PHE A 85 -9.57 -4.82 -4.93
C PHE A 85 -9.74 -6.29 -4.48
N PRO A 86 -10.98 -6.74 -4.23
CA PRO A 86 -11.25 -8.08 -3.70
C PRO A 86 -10.79 -9.22 -4.63
N GLU A 87 -10.72 -8.94 -5.94
CA GLU A 87 -10.29 -9.91 -6.96
C GLU A 87 -8.76 -9.96 -7.16
N CYS A 88 -8.00 -9.13 -6.43
CA CYS A 88 -6.53 -9.14 -6.45
C CYS A 88 -5.98 -9.90 -5.25
N GLN A 89 -4.77 -10.45 -5.36
CA GLN A 89 -4.10 -11.19 -4.29
C GLN A 89 -2.99 -10.34 -3.68
N PHE A 90 -2.99 -10.20 -2.35
CA PHE A 90 -2.04 -9.38 -1.62
C PHE A 90 -1.17 -10.24 -0.72
N HIS A 91 0.15 -10.10 -0.82
CA HIS A 91 1.11 -10.66 0.12
C HIS A 91 1.76 -9.54 0.91
N LEU A 92 1.53 -9.52 2.21
CA LEU A 92 1.98 -8.48 3.13
C LEU A 92 3.19 -8.97 3.93
N VAL A 93 4.35 -8.32 3.77
CA VAL A 93 5.59 -8.74 4.44
C VAL A 93 6.16 -7.64 5.33
N ASP A 94 6.65 -8.05 6.50
CA ASP A 94 7.36 -7.19 7.45
C ASP A 94 8.39 -8.00 8.22
N SER A 95 9.50 -7.37 8.54
CA SER A 95 10.57 -7.96 9.35
C SER A 95 10.24 -8.09 10.85
N ILE A 96 9.13 -7.49 11.29
CA ILE A 96 8.70 -7.44 12.69
C ILE A 96 7.49 -8.37 12.89
N GLY A 97 7.73 -9.55 13.47
CA GLY A 97 6.69 -10.60 13.64
C GLY A 97 5.44 -10.15 14.41
N LYS A 98 5.58 -9.32 15.45
CA LYS A 98 4.41 -8.80 16.19
C LYS A 98 3.48 -7.95 15.31
N LYS A 99 4.00 -7.27 14.28
CA LYS A 99 3.18 -6.52 13.33
C LYS A 99 2.45 -7.45 12.37
N ILE A 100 3.11 -8.51 11.90
CA ILE A 100 2.47 -9.56 11.09
C ILE A 100 1.36 -10.27 11.87
N LYS A 101 1.53 -10.47 13.18
CA LYS A 101 0.43 -10.94 14.04
C LYS A 101 -0.78 -10.01 13.94
N VAL A 102 -0.58 -8.69 14.10
CA VAL A 102 -1.69 -7.71 13.95
C VAL A 102 -2.32 -7.79 12.57
N VAL A 103 -1.53 -7.89 11.49
CA VAL A 103 -2.05 -8.04 10.13
C VAL A 103 -2.98 -9.25 10.02
N ASN A 104 -2.55 -10.41 10.50
CA ASN A 104 -3.35 -11.65 10.46
C ASN A 104 -4.66 -11.54 11.26
N GLU A 105 -4.63 -10.90 12.42
CA GLU A 105 -5.82 -10.69 13.25
C GLU A 105 -6.81 -9.74 12.57
N ILE A 106 -6.32 -8.66 11.97
CA ILE A 106 -7.14 -7.70 11.23
C ILE A 106 -7.73 -8.36 9.97
N THR A 107 -6.95 -9.07 9.18
CA THR A 107 -7.44 -9.71 7.94
C THR A 107 -8.48 -10.79 8.26
N THR A 108 -8.27 -11.56 9.33
CA THR A 108 -9.24 -12.55 9.81
C THR A 108 -10.55 -11.88 10.26
N ALA A 109 -10.47 -10.83 11.09
CA ALA A 109 -11.65 -10.12 11.59
C ALA A 109 -12.46 -9.46 10.46
N LEU A 110 -11.78 -8.98 9.42
CA LEU A 110 -12.42 -8.37 8.23
C LEU A 110 -12.92 -9.38 7.20
N GLY A 111 -12.65 -10.68 7.39
CA GLY A 111 -13.00 -11.74 6.44
C GLY A 111 -12.31 -11.58 5.08
N LEU A 112 -11.05 -11.11 5.07
CA LEU A 112 -10.26 -10.95 3.86
C LEU A 112 -9.61 -12.29 3.48
N THR A 113 -10.07 -12.88 2.38
CA THR A 113 -9.57 -14.15 1.85
C THR A 113 -8.47 -13.98 0.79
N ASN A 114 -8.21 -12.73 0.39
CA ASN A 114 -7.26 -12.37 -0.65
C ASN A 114 -5.96 -11.76 -0.10
N VAL A 115 -5.66 -12.02 1.18
CA VAL A 115 -4.47 -11.54 1.87
C VAL A 115 -3.71 -12.71 2.51
N ALA A 116 -2.41 -12.79 2.23
CA ALA A 116 -1.45 -13.59 2.98
C ALA A 116 -0.45 -12.66 3.67
N ALA A 117 0.02 -13.00 4.88
CA ALA A 117 1.03 -12.20 5.56
C ALA A 117 2.18 -13.06 6.10
N THR A 118 3.42 -12.63 5.85
CA THR A 118 4.62 -13.38 6.21
C THR A 118 5.60 -12.52 6.99
N HIS A 119 6.13 -13.07 8.09
CA HIS A 119 7.25 -12.49 8.82
C HIS A 119 8.56 -12.83 8.12
N CYS A 120 9.00 -11.93 7.22
CA CYS A 120 10.27 -12.06 6.53
C CYS A 120 10.83 -10.70 6.12
N ARG A 121 12.11 -10.70 5.72
CA ARG A 121 12.72 -9.57 5.01
C ARG A 121 12.30 -9.58 3.53
N ALA A 122 12.37 -8.43 2.85
CA ALA A 122 11.96 -8.31 1.45
C ALA A 122 12.79 -9.24 0.54
N GLU A 123 14.08 -9.33 0.83
CA GLU A 123 15.09 -10.13 0.12
C GLU A 123 14.84 -11.65 0.23
N GLN A 124 14.02 -12.07 1.19
CA GLN A 124 13.68 -13.49 1.41
C GLN A 124 12.45 -13.93 0.60
N VAL A 125 11.72 -12.98 -0.01
CA VAL A 125 10.54 -13.28 -0.82
C VAL A 125 10.97 -13.95 -2.13
N ARG A 126 10.52 -15.18 -2.35
CA ARG A 126 10.89 -15.96 -3.55
C ARG A 126 9.88 -15.85 -4.68
N ASP A 127 8.62 -15.59 -4.33
CA ASP A 127 7.54 -15.47 -5.28
C ASP A 127 7.65 -14.18 -6.12
N LYS A 128 6.97 -14.19 -7.27
CA LYS A 128 6.92 -13.06 -8.20
C LYS A 128 5.51 -12.46 -8.23
N TYR A 129 5.45 -11.15 -8.31
CA TYR A 129 4.25 -10.34 -8.23
C TYR A 129 4.16 -9.41 -9.45
N ASP A 130 2.94 -9.00 -9.78
CA ASP A 130 2.72 -8.02 -10.84
C ASP A 130 3.15 -6.62 -10.37
N PHE A 131 2.88 -6.29 -9.10
CA PHE A 131 3.32 -5.03 -8.49
C PHE A 131 3.90 -5.22 -7.09
N VAL A 132 4.81 -4.32 -6.73
CA VAL A 132 5.24 -4.13 -5.35
C VAL A 132 4.71 -2.78 -4.87
N VAL A 133 4.02 -2.77 -3.74
CA VAL A 133 3.60 -1.55 -3.05
C VAL A 133 4.41 -1.34 -1.77
N SER A 134 4.58 -0.08 -1.36
CA SER A 134 5.21 0.23 -0.08
C SER A 134 4.92 1.66 0.38
N ARG A 135 5.14 1.90 1.67
CA ARG A 135 5.06 3.23 2.29
C ARG A 135 6.16 3.40 3.33
N ALA A 136 6.92 4.49 3.19
CA ALA A 136 7.86 5.02 4.19
C ALA A 136 8.90 4.02 4.78
N VAL A 137 9.48 3.12 3.96
CA VAL A 137 10.53 2.18 4.38
C VAL A 137 11.93 2.81 4.28
N THR A 138 12.27 3.37 3.12
CA THR A 138 13.62 3.90 2.82
C THR A 138 13.59 4.72 1.52
N ARG A 139 14.73 5.30 1.13
CA ARG A 139 14.93 5.95 -0.18
C ARG A 139 14.77 4.96 -1.33
N MET A 140 14.25 5.41 -2.47
CA MET A 140 13.97 4.59 -3.64
C MET A 140 15.23 3.87 -4.15
N SER A 141 16.37 4.56 -4.21
CA SER A 141 17.68 4.00 -4.57
C SER A 141 18.10 2.78 -3.72
N LYS A 142 17.67 2.73 -2.46
CA LYS A 142 17.88 1.58 -1.56
C LYS A 142 16.75 0.56 -1.61
N PHE A 143 15.54 0.98 -1.96
CA PHE A 143 14.37 0.11 -1.98
C PHE A 143 14.33 -0.80 -3.22
N LEU A 144 14.60 -0.24 -4.41
CA LEU A 144 14.48 -0.99 -5.67
C LEU A 144 15.33 -2.28 -5.70
N PRO A 145 16.60 -2.29 -5.24
CA PRO A 145 17.40 -3.52 -5.20
C PRO A 145 16.77 -4.62 -4.34
N LEU A 146 16.01 -4.25 -3.30
CA LEU A 146 15.38 -5.20 -2.38
C LEU A 146 14.16 -5.88 -2.98
N VAL A 147 13.57 -5.33 -4.06
CA VAL A 147 12.25 -5.79 -4.55
C VAL A 147 12.20 -6.05 -6.05
N GLN A 148 13.17 -5.58 -6.84
CA GLN A 148 13.18 -5.82 -8.30
C GLN A 148 13.14 -7.32 -8.64
N HIS A 149 13.73 -8.15 -7.78
CA HIS A 149 13.74 -9.60 -7.94
C HIS A 149 12.37 -10.23 -7.69
N SER A 150 11.39 -9.55 -7.10
CA SER A 150 10.05 -10.10 -6.84
C SER A 150 9.04 -9.70 -7.91
N ILE A 151 9.45 -9.10 -9.03
CA ILE A 151 8.53 -8.62 -10.08
C ILE A 151 8.47 -9.63 -11.24
N LYS A 152 7.27 -9.89 -11.76
CA LYS A 152 7.02 -10.74 -12.94
C LYS A 152 7.40 -10.01 -14.22
N GLN A 153 7.95 -10.76 -15.18
CA GLN A 153 8.27 -10.25 -16.53
C GLN A 153 7.02 -10.02 -17.40
N LYS A 154 5.98 -10.85 -17.25
CA LYS A 154 4.78 -10.75 -18.07
C LYS A 154 3.84 -9.68 -17.51
N ASN A 155 3.67 -8.60 -18.26
CA ASN A 155 2.72 -7.54 -17.95
C ASN A 155 1.28 -7.96 -18.26
N ARG A 156 0.32 -7.51 -17.45
CA ARG A 156 -1.11 -7.78 -17.66
C ARG A 156 -2.04 -6.60 -17.37
N ASN A 157 -1.51 -5.56 -16.73
CA ASN A 157 -2.21 -4.33 -16.40
C ASN A 157 -1.93 -3.28 -17.48
N VAL A 158 -2.64 -2.15 -17.41
CA VAL A 158 -2.43 -1.02 -18.34
C VAL A 158 -1.04 -0.41 -18.20
N LEU A 159 -0.52 -0.34 -16.97
CA LEU A 159 0.89 -0.05 -16.73
C LEU A 159 1.70 -1.36 -16.68
N PRO A 160 2.95 -1.35 -17.18
CA PRO A 160 3.90 -2.43 -16.94
C PRO A 160 4.07 -2.73 -15.45
N ASN A 161 4.46 -3.97 -15.15
CA ASN A 161 4.73 -4.40 -13.80
C ASN A 161 5.89 -3.57 -13.19
N GLY A 162 5.76 -3.22 -11.92
CA GLY A 162 6.69 -2.28 -11.29
C GLY A 162 6.43 -2.04 -9.81
N VAL A 163 6.92 -0.92 -9.32
CA VAL A 163 6.78 -0.48 -7.93
C VAL A 163 5.82 0.70 -7.87
N LEU A 164 4.88 0.68 -6.93
CA LEU A 164 3.97 1.78 -6.58
C LEU A 164 4.23 2.19 -5.13
N TYR A 165 4.79 3.39 -4.92
CA TYR A 165 5.31 3.80 -3.64
C TYR A 165 4.66 5.10 -3.14
N LEU A 166 4.14 5.06 -1.92
CA LEU A 166 3.61 6.24 -1.24
C LEU A 166 4.74 7.06 -0.60
N LYS A 167 4.93 8.27 -1.13
CA LYS A 167 5.98 9.21 -0.73
C LYS A 167 5.39 10.59 -0.42
N GLY A 168 6.23 11.49 0.09
CA GLY A 168 5.86 12.90 0.20
C GLY A 168 7.07 13.79 0.35
N GLY A 169 6.83 15.10 0.24
CA GLY A 169 7.89 16.11 0.20
C GLY A 169 8.51 16.25 -1.19
N ASP A 170 9.67 16.87 -1.23
CA ASP A 170 10.48 16.99 -2.44
C ASP A 170 11.27 15.70 -2.69
N LEU A 171 11.04 15.09 -3.84
CA LEU A 171 11.66 13.83 -4.26
C LEU A 171 12.74 14.02 -5.34
N GLN A 172 13.03 15.25 -5.76
CA GLN A 172 13.90 15.50 -6.92
C GLN A 172 15.27 14.81 -6.77
N GLN A 173 15.93 14.98 -5.62
CA GLN A 173 17.21 14.33 -5.35
C GLN A 173 17.07 12.80 -5.26
N GLU A 174 16.03 12.31 -4.58
CA GLU A 174 15.81 10.87 -4.40
C GLU A 174 15.58 10.16 -5.74
N MET A 175 14.86 10.80 -6.67
CA MET A 175 14.55 10.23 -7.97
C MET A 175 15.71 10.37 -8.97
N GLN A 176 16.65 11.30 -8.77
CA GLN A 176 17.89 11.36 -9.56
C GLN A 176 18.85 10.21 -9.23
N GLU A 177 18.71 9.57 -8.07
CA GLU A 177 19.56 8.45 -7.66
C GLU A 177 19.19 7.11 -8.30
N ILE A 178 18.02 7.01 -8.94
CA ILE A 178 17.55 5.77 -9.55
C ILE A 178 17.84 5.74 -11.05
N ASN A 179 18.23 4.56 -11.54
CA ASN A 179 18.43 4.30 -12.96
C ASN A 179 17.22 3.53 -13.52
N ALA A 180 16.04 4.14 -13.45
CA ALA A 180 14.78 3.56 -13.91
C ALA A 180 13.78 4.64 -14.32
N ASP A 181 12.89 4.31 -15.27
CA ASP A 181 11.79 5.18 -15.65
C ASP A 181 10.77 5.26 -14.50
N TYR A 182 10.26 6.46 -14.25
CA TYR A 182 9.27 6.68 -13.20
C TYR A 182 8.25 7.74 -13.60
N ASP A 183 7.06 7.61 -13.02
CA ASP A 183 5.99 8.60 -13.10
C ASP A 183 5.62 9.04 -11.69
N LEU A 184 5.22 10.31 -11.56
CA LEU A 184 4.77 10.90 -10.30
C LEU A 184 3.32 11.35 -10.43
N LEU A 185 2.49 10.93 -9.47
CA LEU A 185 1.14 11.45 -9.29
C LEU A 185 1.10 12.31 -8.03
N GLU A 186 1.02 13.63 -8.22
CA GLU A 186 0.83 14.60 -7.15
C GLU A 186 -0.58 14.49 -6.55
N LEU A 187 -0.68 14.12 -5.28
CA LEU A 187 -1.99 13.80 -4.68
C LEU A 187 -2.84 15.03 -4.39
N HIS A 188 -2.26 16.23 -4.33
CA HIS A 188 -3.01 17.48 -4.23
C HIS A 188 -3.85 17.78 -5.49
N THR A 189 -3.57 17.12 -6.61
CA THR A 189 -4.37 17.26 -7.85
C THR A 189 -5.67 16.45 -7.79
N ILE A 190 -5.81 15.58 -6.77
CA ILE A 190 -6.93 14.65 -6.60
C ILE A 190 -7.67 14.90 -5.28
N PHE A 191 -6.94 15.18 -4.21
CA PHE A 191 -7.47 15.36 -2.86
C PHE A 191 -7.26 16.79 -2.38
N ASP A 192 -8.28 17.33 -1.72
CA ASP A 192 -8.30 18.73 -1.29
C ASP A 192 -7.69 18.92 0.10
N GLU A 193 -7.49 17.82 0.84
CA GLU A 193 -7.03 17.89 2.23
C GLU A 193 -5.53 18.24 2.30
N GLU A 194 -5.19 19.17 3.21
CA GLU A 194 -3.82 19.72 3.41
C GLU A 194 -2.75 18.62 3.54
N PHE A 195 -3.10 17.49 4.15
CA PHE A 195 -2.20 16.35 4.26
C PHE A 195 -1.62 15.90 2.92
N PHE A 196 -2.37 16.03 1.81
CA PHE A 196 -1.99 15.60 0.47
C PHE A 196 -1.20 16.63 -0.34
N GLU A 197 -1.04 17.87 0.13
CA GLU A 197 -0.28 18.93 -0.57
C GLU A 197 1.11 18.46 -1.02
N THR A 198 1.77 17.68 -0.16
CA THR A 198 3.12 17.18 -0.39
C THR A 198 3.17 15.72 -0.82
N LYS A 199 2.05 14.98 -0.80
CA LYS A 199 2.04 13.53 -0.99
C LYS A 199 1.99 13.16 -2.46
N LYS A 200 2.65 12.04 -2.77
CA LYS A 200 2.81 11.55 -4.13
C LYS A 200 2.67 10.04 -4.16
N VAL A 201 2.09 9.52 -5.23
CA VAL A 201 2.30 8.12 -5.64
C VAL A 201 3.43 8.13 -6.66
N VAL A 202 4.50 7.38 -6.37
CA VAL A 202 5.61 7.16 -7.30
C VAL A 202 5.41 5.81 -7.96
N TYR A 203 5.29 5.79 -9.28
CA TYR A 203 5.38 4.56 -10.06
C TYR A 203 6.79 4.44 -10.63
N VAL A 204 7.47 3.32 -10.38
CA VAL A 204 8.77 3.01 -11.00
C VAL A 204 8.61 1.76 -11.85
N ARG A 205 8.91 1.89 -13.14
CA ARG A 205 8.92 0.76 -14.06
C ARG A 205 10.18 -0.06 -13.86
N ILE A 206 10.02 -1.36 -13.64
CA ILE A 206 11.16 -2.28 -13.55
C ILE A 206 11.38 -2.96 -14.91
N ASN A 207 12.40 -2.49 -15.62
CA ASN A 207 12.84 -3.10 -16.87
C ASN A 207 13.69 -4.34 -16.54
N LEU A 208 13.04 -5.50 -16.52
CA LEU A 208 13.73 -6.78 -16.41
C LEU A 208 14.47 -7.04 -17.74
N ARG A 209 15.80 -7.05 -17.68
CA ARG A 209 16.67 -7.46 -18.80
C ARG A 209 16.59 -8.97 -19.01
#